data_AF-A0A372IUF3-F1
#
_entry.id   AF-A0A372IUF3-F1
#
_cell.length_a   1.000
_cell.length_b   1.000
_cell.length_c   1.000
_cell.angle_alpha   90.00
_cell.angle_beta   90.00
_cell.angle_gamma   90.00
#
_symmetry.space_group_name_H-M   'P 1'
#
loop_
_entity.id
_entity.type
_entity.pdbx_description
1 polymer ?
#
loop_
_entity_poly.entity_id
_entity_poly.type
_entity_poly.pdbx_seq_one_letter_code
_entity_poly.pdbx_strand_id
1 'polypeptide(L)'
;MKLSRSLAILAAAVMLLPLTFLGQSENQGQGRAIVTVLGKSAESTPAITQQDIKVQVDGKYATVTGWDRLQSPQTPLELVFLIDDSARTSLSRQFNEVANYLQALPPDAKAGIAYMLNGRADFAGPLTADHARLAHELHIPVGAPGENASPYFCLSDLAKRWPSQDRSARRIVVMITDGVDNYERRYDPQDPYVQAAITDSVRAGLVVYSIYWRDEGRFDRSTYANNSGQNLLSQLTQATGGIPYWQGFGNPVTFQPFFDDLNRRLQNQYELGFAAKSNGKPQTETLRLKISAPSIKVTAPEQVFVAPASAGQ
;
A
#
# COMPACT_ATOMS: atom_id res chain seq x y z
N MET A 1 74.19 -37.74 34.11
CA MET A 1 74.18 -37.11 32.77
C MET A 1 73.70 -38.15 31.78
N LYS A 2 72.40 -38.18 31.44
CA LYS A 2 71.70 -37.46 30.35
C LYS A 2 72.23 -37.76 28.94
N LEU A 3 71.27 -38.11 28.06
CA LEU A 3 71.11 -37.97 26.58
C LEU A 3 70.86 -39.31 25.88
N SER A 4 69.61 -39.80 25.85
CA SER A 4 68.49 -39.47 24.93
C SER A 4 68.66 -40.02 23.49
N ARG A 5 67.91 -41.07 23.17
CA ARG A 5 67.59 -41.49 21.80
C ARG A 5 66.21 -40.96 21.42
N SER A 6 66.15 -40.29 20.28
CA SER A 6 64.95 -39.76 19.65
C SER A 6 64.07 -40.88 19.12
N LEU A 7 62.76 -40.80 19.34
CA LEU A 7 61.77 -41.54 18.56
C LEU A 7 60.66 -40.56 18.16
N ALA A 8 60.53 -40.33 16.86
CA ALA A 8 59.48 -39.52 16.26
C ALA A 8 58.17 -40.33 16.23
N ILE A 9 57.09 -39.74 16.74
CA ILE A 9 55.73 -40.24 16.57
C ILE A 9 54.99 -39.26 15.67
N LEU A 10 54.55 -39.77 14.52
CA LEU A 10 53.70 -39.06 13.56
C LEU A 10 52.26 -39.13 14.08
N ALA A 11 51.67 -38.00 14.48
CA ALA A 11 50.26 -37.92 14.85
C ALA A 11 49.45 -37.38 13.67
N ALA A 12 48.57 -38.21 13.12
CA ALA A 12 47.60 -37.81 12.11
C ALA A 12 46.44 -37.05 12.78
N ALA A 13 46.30 -35.76 12.48
CA ALA A 13 45.19 -34.94 12.92
C ALA A 13 43.99 -35.13 11.99
N VAL A 14 42.92 -35.75 12.48
CA VAL A 14 41.60 -35.76 11.81
C VAL A 14 40.94 -34.41 12.10
N MET A 15 40.85 -33.54 11.10
CA MET A 15 40.04 -32.32 11.18
C MET A 15 38.56 -32.69 11.05
N LEU A 16 37.82 -32.59 12.16
CA LEU A 16 36.36 -32.51 12.15
C LEU A 16 35.95 -31.10 11.72
N LEU A 17 35.52 -30.95 10.47
CA LEU A 17 34.84 -29.74 10.01
C LEU A 17 33.44 -29.72 10.65
N PRO A 18 33.01 -28.62 11.30
CA PRO A 18 31.64 -28.48 11.75
C PRO A 18 30.74 -28.35 10.51
N LEU A 19 29.83 -29.31 10.34
CA LEU A 19 28.72 -29.20 9.41
C LEU A 19 27.85 -28.02 9.87
N THR A 20 28.04 -26.85 9.25
CA THR A 20 27.05 -25.78 9.32
C THR A 20 25.80 -26.26 8.60
N PHE A 21 24.77 -26.64 9.36
CA PHE A 21 23.42 -26.84 8.84
C PHE A 21 22.89 -25.49 8.33
N LEU A 22 23.08 -25.18 7.06
CA LEU A 22 22.22 -24.24 6.34
C LEU A 22 20.91 -24.96 6.05
N GLY A 23 20.06 -25.08 7.07
CA GLY A 23 18.65 -25.40 6.86
C GLY A 23 17.97 -24.19 6.23
N GLN A 24 18.06 -24.04 4.91
CA GLN A 24 17.09 -23.23 4.18
C GLN A 24 15.72 -23.86 4.43
N SER A 25 14.88 -23.18 5.20
CA SER A 25 13.49 -23.55 5.37
C SER A 25 12.76 -23.31 4.04
N GLU A 26 12.85 -24.27 3.12
CA GLU A 26 12.19 -24.27 1.79
C GLU A 26 10.68 -24.01 1.84
N ASN A 27 10.08 -24.03 3.03
CA ASN A 27 8.65 -23.80 3.28
C ASN A 27 8.33 -22.45 3.96
N GLN A 28 9.28 -21.51 4.06
CA GLN A 28 9.03 -20.19 4.66
C GLN A 28 9.20 -19.05 3.65
N GLY A 29 8.17 -18.21 3.54
CA GLY A 29 8.19 -16.95 2.81
C GLY A 29 8.23 -15.76 3.76
N GLN A 30 8.69 -14.62 3.26
CA GLN A 30 8.70 -13.34 3.95
C GLN A 30 7.65 -12.43 3.34
N GLY A 31 6.97 -11.66 4.18
CA GLY A 31 6.04 -10.64 3.75
C GLY A 31 6.17 -9.38 4.61
N ARG A 32 5.63 -8.28 4.08
CA ARG A 32 5.55 -6.99 4.76
C ARG A 32 4.15 -6.41 4.60
N ALA A 33 3.70 -5.64 5.59
CA ALA A 33 2.43 -4.94 5.54
C ALA A 33 2.56 -3.57 6.22
N ILE A 34 1.90 -2.56 5.66
CA ILE A 34 1.75 -1.26 6.33
C ILE A 34 0.49 -1.29 7.18
N VAL A 35 0.65 -1.06 8.47
CA VAL A 35 -0.44 -1.10 9.46
C VAL A 35 -0.61 0.28 10.06
N THR A 36 -1.84 0.80 10.05
CA THR A 36 -2.19 2.04 10.74
C THR A 36 -2.78 1.73 12.11
N VAL A 37 -2.25 2.36 13.17
CA VAL A 37 -2.76 2.23 14.54
C VAL A 37 -3.13 3.59 15.10
N LEU A 38 -4.42 3.83 15.32
CA LEU A 38 -4.92 5.09 15.87
C LEU A 38 -5.35 4.89 17.33
N GLY A 39 -4.74 5.64 18.26
CA GLY A 39 -5.28 5.83 19.61
C GLY A 39 -6.48 6.79 19.64
N LYS A 40 -7.12 6.93 20.80
CA LYS A 40 -8.19 7.93 21.04
C LYS A 40 -7.72 9.36 20.74
N SER A 41 -6.50 9.70 21.11
CA SER A 41 -5.78 10.92 20.69
C SER A 41 -4.39 10.56 20.14
N ALA A 42 -3.72 11.51 19.47
CA ALA A 42 -2.37 11.29 18.93
C ALA A 42 -1.34 10.97 20.03
N GLU A 43 -1.53 11.49 21.24
CA GLU A 43 -0.68 11.25 22.42
C GLU A 43 -1.03 9.94 23.15
N SER A 44 -2.13 9.28 22.79
CA SER A 44 -2.65 8.11 23.52
C SER A 44 -2.45 6.78 22.79
N THR A 45 -1.64 6.71 21.74
CA THR A 45 -1.33 5.42 21.10
C THR A 45 -0.35 4.66 22.02
N PRO A 46 -0.76 3.53 22.63
CA PRO A 46 0.12 2.78 23.53
C PRO A 46 1.31 2.22 22.75
N ALA A 47 2.44 2.04 23.45
CA ALA A 47 3.57 1.30 22.88
C ALA A 47 3.13 -0.14 22.57
N ILE A 48 3.27 -0.54 21.31
CA ILE A 48 2.95 -1.88 20.83
C ILE A 48 4.26 -2.62 20.63
N THR A 49 4.36 -3.81 21.23
CA THR A 49 5.49 -4.72 21.07
C THR A 49 5.11 -5.88 20.16
N GLN A 50 6.10 -6.62 19.66
CA GLN A 50 5.83 -7.78 18.79
C GLN A 50 4.97 -8.85 19.49
N GLN A 51 5.06 -8.96 20.82
CA GLN A 51 4.27 -9.90 21.63
C GLN A 51 2.77 -9.58 21.64
N ASP A 52 2.40 -8.34 21.38
CA ASP A 52 1.00 -7.89 21.32
C ASP A 52 0.34 -8.24 19.97
N ILE A 53 1.15 -8.66 18.99
CA ILE A 53 0.77 -8.84 17.60
C ILE A 53 0.59 -10.33 17.28
N LYS A 54 -0.56 -10.67 16.72
CA LYS A 54 -0.84 -12.00 16.16
C LYS A 54 -1.16 -11.86 14.69
N VAL A 55 -0.37 -12.58 13.87
CA VAL A 55 -0.50 -12.58 12.41
C VAL A 55 -0.94 -13.96 11.96
N GLN A 56 -1.94 -13.98 11.07
CA GLN A 56 -2.27 -15.16 10.28
C GLN A 56 -2.19 -14.83 8.80
N VAL A 57 -1.56 -15.72 8.04
CA VAL A 57 -1.51 -15.68 6.58
C VAL A 57 -2.21 -16.93 6.08
N ASP A 58 -3.26 -16.77 5.29
CA ASP A 58 -4.16 -17.85 4.84
C ASP A 58 -4.60 -18.78 5.98
N GLY A 59 -4.98 -18.18 7.10
CA GLY A 59 -5.47 -18.89 8.29
C GLY A 59 -4.39 -19.64 9.08
N LYS A 60 -3.11 -19.59 8.67
CA LYS A 60 -1.98 -20.18 9.41
C LYS A 60 -1.23 -19.09 10.16
N TYR A 61 -0.82 -19.37 11.39
CA TYR A 61 -0.02 -18.42 12.15
C TYR A 61 1.33 -18.16 11.46
N ALA A 62 1.68 -16.88 11.36
CA ALA A 62 2.97 -16.39 10.90
C ALA A 62 3.76 -15.85 12.08
N THR A 63 5.10 -15.86 11.96
CA THR A 63 6.00 -15.29 12.96
C THR A 63 6.22 -13.81 12.64
N VAL A 64 5.97 -12.93 13.59
CA VAL A 64 6.33 -11.51 13.48
C VAL A 64 7.86 -11.40 13.47
N THR A 65 8.41 -10.70 12.49
CA THR A 65 9.86 -10.51 12.32
C THR A 65 10.28 -9.04 12.48
N GLY A 66 9.34 -8.10 12.33
CA GLY A 66 9.59 -6.66 12.47
C GLY A 66 8.32 -5.90 12.83
N TRP A 67 8.49 -4.80 13.56
CA TRP A 67 7.41 -3.86 13.91
C TRP A 67 8.02 -2.49 14.12
N ASP A 68 8.11 -1.72 13.03
CA ASP A 68 8.84 -0.47 13.00
C ASP A 68 7.91 0.69 12.65
N ARG A 69 8.00 1.80 13.39
CA ARG A 69 7.19 2.97 13.10
C ARG A 69 7.71 3.64 11.82
N LEU A 70 6.80 3.94 10.89
CA LEU A 70 7.15 4.65 9.66
C LEU A 70 7.23 6.15 9.94
N GLN A 71 8.45 6.68 9.99
CA GLN A 71 8.74 8.09 10.21
C GLN A 71 9.79 8.58 9.21
N SER A 72 9.60 9.81 8.72
CA SER A 72 10.64 10.52 7.99
C SER A 72 11.78 10.90 8.96
N PRO A 73 13.05 10.89 8.53
CA PRO A 73 13.51 10.61 7.16
C PRO A 73 13.80 9.13 6.85
N GLN A 74 13.68 8.23 7.82
CA GLN A 74 14.11 6.83 7.66
C GLN A 74 13.25 6.05 6.68
N THR A 75 11.96 6.39 6.57
CA THR A 75 11.02 5.76 5.65
C THR A 75 10.40 6.82 4.75
N PRO A 76 11.01 7.12 3.58
CA PRO A 76 10.55 8.17 2.68
C PRO A 76 9.09 7.94 2.25
N LEU A 77 8.33 9.03 2.10
CA LEU A 77 6.96 8.98 1.59
C LEU A 77 6.96 9.28 0.09
N GLU A 78 6.32 8.40 -0.69
CA GLU A 78 5.95 8.66 -2.08
C GLU A 78 4.42 8.59 -2.23
N LEU A 79 3.78 9.70 -2.58
CA LEU A 79 2.32 9.82 -2.69
C LEU A 79 1.89 10.20 -4.10
N VAL A 80 0.99 9.44 -4.71
CA VAL A 80 0.43 9.77 -6.03
C VAL A 80 -1.07 10.04 -5.89
N PHE A 81 -1.49 11.22 -6.30
CA PHE A 81 -2.91 11.47 -6.60
C PHE A 81 -3.21 10.87 -7.97
N LEU A 82 -4.11 9.90 -8.02
CA LEU A 82 -4.59 9.28 -9.25
C LEU A 82 -6.02 9.78 -9.50
N ILE A 83 -6.18 10.74 -10.40
CA ILE A 83 -7.41 11.50 -10.63
C ILE A 83 -8.13 10.92 -11.85
N ASP A 84 -9.41 10.61 -11.72
CA ASP A 84 -10.19 10.15 -12.86
C ASP A 84 -10.39 11.27 -13.89
N ASP A 85 -10.01 11.04 -15.14
CA ASP A 85 -10.12 12.08 -16.17
C ASP A 85 -11.55 12.19 -16.73
N SER A 86 -12.42 11.19 -16.49
CA SER A 86 -13.87 11.27 -16.71
C SER A 86 -14.64 11.91 -15.55
N ALA A 87 -13.97 12.28 -14.46
CA ALA A 87 -14.59 12.94 -13.31
C ALA A 87 -15.32 14.23 -13.73
N ARG A 88 -16.44 14.54 -13.07
CA ARG A 88 -17.14 15.82 -13.30
C ARG A 88 -16.17 16.98 -13.12
N THR A 89 -16.14 17.88 -14.10
CA THR A 89 -15.28 19.09 -14.13
C THR A 89 -15.39 19.95 -12.87
N SER A 90 -16.53 19.85 -12.15
CA SER A 90 -16.73 20.47 -10.84
C SER A 90 -15.75 20.01 -9.75
N LEU A 91 -14.94 18.98 -10.00
CA LEU A 91 -13.79 18.54 -9.18
C LEU A 91 -12.75 19.64 -9.02
N SER A 92 -12.58 20.48 -10.05
CA SER A 92 -11.65 21.62 -10.04
C SER A 92 -11.86 22.57 -8.86
N ARG A 93 -13.07 22.62 -8.29
CA ARG A 93 -13.36 23.40 -7.08
C ARG A 93 -12.59 22.93 -5.85
N GLN A 94 -12.13 21.67 -5.83
CA GLN A 94 -11.37 21.07 -4.74
C GLN A 94 -9.86 21.15 -4.95
N PHE A 95 -9.38 21.65 -6.09
CA PHE A 95 -7.94 21.67 -6.39
C PHE A 95 -7.14 22.58 -5.47
N ASN A 96 -7.74 23.64 -4.93
CA ASN A 96 -7.10 24.44 -3.89
C ASN A 96 -6.84 23.59 -2.63
N GLU A 97 -7.75 22.70 -2.25
CA GLU A 97 -7.55 21.81 -1.10
C GLU A 97 -6.50 20.74 -1.40
N VAL A 98 -6.48 20.18 -2.63
CA VAL A 98 -5.42 19.26 -3.07
C VAL A 98 -4.05 19.93 -3.05
N ALA A 99 -3.95 21.15 -3.59
CA ALA A 99 -2.71 21.94 -3.58
C ALA A 99 -2.24 22.26 -2.17
N ASN A 100 -3.15 22.68 -1.27
CA ASN A 100 -2.83 22.93 0.12
C ASN A 100 -2.37 21.65 0.85
N TYR A 101 -2.99 20.51 0.55
CA TYR A 101 -2.56 19.22 1.10
C TYR A 101 -1.16 18.84 0.63
N LEU A 102 -0.87 18.98 -0.68
CA LEU A 102 0.46 18.73 -1.24
C LEU A 102 1.52 19.61 -0.56
N GLN A 103 1.24 20.91 -0.36
CA GLN A 103 2.15 21.83 0.32
C GLN A 103 2.36 21.51 1.81
N ALA A 104 1.43 20.79 2.44
CA ALA A 104 1.51 20.40 3.84
C ALA A 104 2.23 19.05 4.06
N LEU A 105 2.64 18.36 2.99
CA LEU A 105 3.42 17.13 3.10
C LEU A 105 4.79 17.40 3.72
N PRO A 106 5.42 16.39 4.35
CA PRO A 106 6.81 16.50 4.81
C PRO A 106 7.74 16.97 3.68
N PRO A 107 8.73 17.86 3.92
CA PRO A 107 9.55 18.44 2.85
C PRO A 107 10.34 17.44 2.00
N ASP A 108 10.62 16.25 2.55
CA ASP A 108 11.32 15.15 1.90
C ASP A 108 10.37 14.16 1.20
N ALA A 109 9.06 14.27 1.43
CA ALA A 109 8.06 13.45 0.75
C ALA A 109 8.02 13.80 -0.73
N LYS A 110 8.08 12.80 -1.60
CA LYS A 110 7.83 13.02 -3.03
C LYS A 110 6.36 12.80 -3.33
N ALA A 111 5.81 13.65 -4.17
CA ALA A 111 4.44 13.54 -4.62
C ALA A 111 4.36 13.55 -6.15
N GLY A 112 3.26 13.01 -6.69
CA GLY A 112 2.94 13.02 -8.11
C GLY A 112 1.44 13.18 -8.33
N ILE A 113 1.09 13.67 -9.51
CA ILE A 113 -0.28 13.76 -10.00
C ILE A 113 -0.33 12.99 -11.30
N ALA A 114 -1.23 12.01 -11.37
CA ALA A 114 -1.50 11.24 -12.56
C ALA A 114 -3.01 11.23 -12.85
N TYR A 115 -3.36 11.28 -14.12
CA TYR A 115 -4.73 11.20 -14.61
C TYR A 115 -5.02 9.81 -15.15
N MET A 116 -6.22 9.29 -14.90
CA MET A 116 -6.67 8.00 -15.41
C MET A 116 -7.11 8.18 -16.87
N LEU A 117 -6.25 7.83 -17.81
CA LEU A 117 -6.48 8.07 -19.22
C LEU A 117 -6.26 6.78 -20.03
N ASN A 118 -7.32 6.29 -20.69
CA ASN A 118 -7.25 5.11 -21.55
C ASN A 118 -6.58 3.89 -20.88
N GLY A 119 -6.94 3.61 -19.61
CA GLY A 119 -6.43 2.47 -18.84
C GLY A 119 -4.99 2.63 -18.33
N ARG A 120 -4.43 3.85 -18.37
CA ARG A 120 -3.08 4.16 -17.89
C ARG A 120 -3.11 5.28 -16.86
N ALA A 121 -2.13 5.25 -15.94
CA ALA A 121 -1.84 6.40 -15.09
C ALA A 121 -0.91 7.35 -15.84
N ASP A 122 -1.47 8.41 -16.41
CA ASP A 122 -0.74 9.41 -17.18
C ASP A 122 -0.26 10.54 -16.26
N PHE A 123 1.04 10.60 -16.01
CA PHE A 123 1.62 11.57 -15.09
C PHE A 123 1.66 12.97 -15.70
N ALA A 124 1.07 13.95 -15.02
CA ALA A 124 1.12 15.36 -15.42
C ALA A 124 2.55 15.94 -15.29
N GLY A 125 3.35 15.36 -14.40
CA GLY A 125 4.77 15.69 -14.23
C GLY A 125 5.54 14.61 -13.47
N PRO A 126 6.87 14.73 -13.34
CA PRO A 126 7.67 13.75 -12.62
C PRO A 126 7.37 13.76 -11.13
N LEU A 127 7.53 12.59 -10.48
CA LEU A 127 7.49 12.47 -9.02
C LEU A 127 8.53 13.43 -8.39
N THR A 128 8.11 14.30 -7.47
CA THR A 128 8.94 15.43 -7.00
C THR A 128 8.67 15.79 -5.54
N ALA A 129 9.69 16.26 -4.82
CA ALA A 129 9.55 16.89 -3.49
C ALA A 129 9.24 18.40 -3.57
N ASP A 130 9.31 18.99 -4.77
CA ASP A 130 8.85 20.37 -5.02
C ASP A 130 7.32 20.39 -5.13
N HIS A 131 6.65 20.44 -3.98
CA HIS A 131 5.17 20.42 -3.90
C HIS A 131 4.53 21.67 -4.50
N ALA A 132 5.22 22.82 -4.45
CA ALA A 132 4.73 24.05 -5.04
C ALA A 132 4.67 23.93 -6.57
N ARG A 133 5.74 23.42 -7.20
CA ARG A 133 5.72 23.12 -8.64
C ARG A 133 4.67 22.08 -9.00
N LEU A 134 4.57 21.00 -8.22
CA LEU A 134 3.61 19.93 -8.48
C LEU A 134 2.15 20.43 -8.48
N ALA A 135 1.80 21.36 -7.59
CA ALA A 135 0.44 21.92 -7.55
C ALA A 135 0.04 22.61 -8.87
N HIS A 136 1.00 23.10 -9.66
CA HIS A 136 0.72 23.70 -10.98
C HIS A 136 0.39 22.67 -12.07
N GLU A 137 0.65 21.38 -11.82
CA GLU A 137 0.31 20.29 -12.75
C GLU A 137 -1.16 19.86 -12.64
N LEU A 138 -1.91 20.39 -11.66
CA LEU A 138 -3.36 20.18 -11.56
C LEU A 138 -4.08 20.89 -12.71
N HIS A 139 -4.77 20.11 -13.55
CA HIS A 139 -5.68 20.61 -14.56
C HIS A 139 -7.06 19.97 -14.45
N ILE A 140 -8.06 20.66 -15.02
CA ILE A 140 -9.45 20.21 -15.00
C ILE A 140 -9.52 18.86 -15.75
N PRO A 141 -10.21 17.85 -15.21
CA PRO A 141 -10.47 16.62 -15.94
C PRO A 141 -11.20 16.90 -17.26
N VAL A 142 -10.93 16.12 -18.31
CA VAL A 142 -11.63 16.29 -19.59
C VAL A 142 -13.15 16.15 -19.41
N GLY A 143 -13.58 15.23 -18.55
CA GLY A 143 -14.99 15.04 -18.21
C GLY A 143 -15.82 14.52 -19.39
N ALA A 144 -15.21 13.73 -20.28
CA ALA A 144 -15.92 13.06 -21.35
C ALA A 144 -16.29 11.63 -20.93
N PRO A 145 -17.56 11.19 -21.15
CA PRO A 145 -17.97 9.84 -20.81
C PRO A 145 -17.14 8.79 -21.56
N GLY A 146 -16.53 7.86 -20.82
CA GLY A 146 -15.76 6.75 -21.40
C GLY A 146 -14.30 7.05 -21.73
N GLU A 147 -13.75 8.21 -21.32
CA GLU A 147 -12.30 8.49 -21.40
C GLU A 147 -11.47 7.51 -20.56
N ASN A 148 -12.02 7.08 -19.43
CA ASN A 148 -11.45 6.03 -18.61
C ASN A 148 -12.27 4.73 -18.76
N ALA A 149 -11.59 3.68 -19.22
CA ALA A 149 -12.20 2.38 -19.42
C ALA A 149 -12.44 1.65 -18.08
N SER A 150 -11.53 1.80 -17.11
CA SER A 150 -11.70 1.31 -15.74
C SER A 150 -10.61 1.94 -14.85
N PRO A 151 -10.99 2.51 -13.68
CA PRO A 151 -10.00 3.04 -12.73
C PRO A 151 -9.02 1.95 -12.24
N TYR A 152 -9.42 0.68 -12.31
CA TYR A 152 -8.62 -0.47 -11.90
C TYR A 152 -7.50 -0.79 -12.90
N PHE A 153 -7.70 -0.54 -14.20
CA PHE A 153 -6.62 -0.61 -15.19
C PHE A 153 -5.55 0.45 -14.91
N CYS A 154 -5.96 1.69 -14.68
CA CYS A 154 -5.03 2.78 -14.39
C CYS A 154 -4.24 2.55 -13.10
N LEU A 155 -4.88 1.98 -12.06
CA LEU A 155 -4.18 1.61 -10.83
C LEU A 155 -3.21 0.44 -11.03
N SER A 156 -3.62 -0.62 -11.73
CA SER A 156 -2.76 -1.76 -12.07
C SER A 156 -1.53 -1.30 -12.86
N ASP A 157 -1.75 -0.39 -13.80
CA ASP A 157 -0.72 0.25 -14.59
C ASP A 157 0.27 1.06 -13.74
N LEU A 158 -0.24 1.91 -12.83
CA LEU A 158 0.57 2.65 -11.86
C LEU A 158 1.40 1.71 -10.97
N ALA A 159 0.81 0.63 -10.48
CA ALA A 159 1.49 -0.34 -9.63
C ALA A 159 2.65 -1.03 -10.34
N LYS A 160 2.44 -1.42 -11.61
CA LYS A 160 3.47 -2.03 -12.46
C LYS A 160 4.57 -1.06 -12.88
N ARG A 161 4.24 0.23 -13.01
CA ARG A 161 5.12 1.27 -13.56
C ARG A 161 5.36 2.42 -12.58
N TRP A 162 5.46 2.11 -11.29
CA TRP A 162 5.70 3.12 -10.26
C TRP A 162 6.95 3.96 -10.62
N PRO A 163 6.87 5.31 -10.56
CA PRO A 163 7.88 6.20 -11.16
C PRO A 163 9.23 6.20 -10.41
N SER A 164 9.30 5.57 -9.24
CA SER A 164 10.50 5.50 -8.41
C SER A 164 11.02 4.06 -8.26
N GLN A 165 12.35 3.94 -8.23
CA GLN A 165 13.05 2.68 -7.92
C GLN A 165 13.37 2.53 -6.42
N ASP A 166 13.04 3.52 -5.59
CA ASP A 166 13.22 3.42 -4.14
C ASP A 166 12.25 2.36 -3.58
N ARG A 167 12.81 1.28 -3.05
CA ARG A 167 12.08 0.17 -2.45
C ARG A 167 11.88 0.35 -0.94
N SER A 168 12.55 1.32 -0.33
CA SER A 168 12.38 1.69 1.09
C SER A 168 11.25 2.70 1.29
N ALA A 169 10.87 3.40 0.22
CA ALA A 169 9.78 4.36 0.26
C ALA A 169 8.43 3.67 0.49
N ARG A 170 7.64 4.21 1.43
CA ARG A 170 6.22 3.87 1.56
C ARG A 170 5.44 4.53 0.42
N ARG A 171 4.66 3.73 -0.31
CA ARG A 171 3.96 4.16 -1.52
C ARG A 171 2.47 4.29 -1.25
N ILE A 172 1.95 5.49 -1.37
CA ILE A 172 0.55 5.84 -1.11
C ILE A 172 -0.09 6.26 -2.42
N VAL A 173 -1.28 5.73 -2.69
CA VAL A 173 -2.13 6.23 -3.78
C VAL A 173 -3.37 6.85 -3.16
N VAL A 174 -3.73 8.06 -3.62
CA VAL A 174 -5.02 8.68 -3.34
C VAL A 174 -5.80 8.73 -4.65
N MET A 175 -6.70 7.77 -4.83
CA MET A 175 -7.57 7.72 -6.00
C MET A 175 -8.73 8.70 -5.85
N ILE A 176 -9.07 9.45 -6.89
CA ILE A 176 -10.27 10.29 -6.95
C ILE A 176 -11.10 9.84 -8.14
N THR A 177 -12.13 9.03 -7.90
CA THR A 177 -12.93 8.34 -8.94
C THR A 177 -14.27 7.91 -8.34
N ASP A 178 -15.24 7.54 -9.17
CA ASP A 178 -16.49 6.93 -8.70
C ASP A 178 -16.37 5.43 -8.42
N GLY A 179 -15.26 4.82 -8.87
CA GLY A 179 -14.95 3.41 -8.64
C GLY A 179 -15.73 2.45 -9.54
N VAL A 180 -16.46 2.94 -10.54
CA VAL A 180 -17.22 2.10 -11.46
C VAL A 180 -16.27 1.41 -12.44
N ASP A 181 -16.35 0.08 -12.52
CA ASP A 181 -15.79 -0.62 -13.67
C ASP A 181 -16.79 -0.59 -14.83
N ASN A 182 -16.41 0.02 -15.96
CA ASN A 182 -17.31 0.12 -17.11
C ASN A 182 -17.51 -1.20 -17.86
N TYR A 183 -16.66 -2.20 -17.62
CA TYR A 183 -16.80 -3.54 -18.19
C TYR A 183 -17.70 -4.44 -17.33
N GLU A 184 -17.77 -4.20 -16.03
CA GLU A 184 -18.70 -4.85 -15.10
C GLU A 184 -19.41 -3.80 -14.22
N ARG A 185 -20.50 -3.24 -14.75
CA ARG A 185 -21.24 -2.16 -14.10
C ARG A 185 -22.07 -2.62 -12.91
N ARG A 186 -22.25 -3.92 -12.71
CA ARG A 186 -22.89 -4.47 -11.52
C ARG A 186 -21.81 -4.74 -10.48
N TYR A 187 -22.19 -4.66 -9.22
CA TYR A 187 -21.26 -5.07 -8.18
C TYR A 187 -20.97 -6.56 -8.31
N ASP A 188 -19.74 -6.87 -8.71
CA ASP A 188 -19.16 -8.21 -8.63
C ASP A 188 -17.96 -8.17 -7.67
N PRO A 189 -18.05 -8.77 -6.46
CA PRO A 189 -16.90 -8.89 -5.57
C PRO A 189 -15.73 -9.67 -6.17
N GLN A 190 -15.95 -10.41 -7.26
CA GLN A 190 -14.94 -11.17 -7.99
C GLN A 190 -14.59 -10.54 -9.33
N ASP A 191 -14.90 -9.25 -9.52
CA ASP A 191 -14.50 -8.49 -10.70
C ASP A 191 -13.00 -8.72 -10.99
N PRO A 192 -12.66 -9.30 -12.17
CA PRO A 192 -11.29 -9.70 -12.46
C PRO A 192 -10.33 -8.52 -12.57
N TYR A 193 -10.82 -7.33 -12.92
CA TYR A 193 -10.02 -6.12 -13.05
C TYR A 193 -9.73 -5.51 -11.69
N VAL A 194 -10.70 -5.54 -10.78
CA VAL A 194 -10.50 -5.17 -9.37
C VAL A 194 -9.51 -6.13 -8.70
N GLN A 195 -9.67 -7.45 -8.90
CA GLN A 195 -8.73 -8.44 -8.35
C GLN A 195 -7.31 -8.28 -8.90
N ALA A 196 -7.17 -7.98 -10.19
CA ALA A 196 -5.88 -7.70 -10.80
C ALA A 196 -5.23 -6.44 -10.21
N ALA A 197 -5.99 -5.34 -10.07
CA ALA A 197 -5.51 -4.10 -9.47
C ALA A 197 -5.11 -4.28 -8.01
N ILE A 198 -5.87 -5.05 -7.22
CA ILE A 198 -5.50 -5.43 -5.85
C ILE A 198 -4.17 -6.20 -5.86
N THR A 199 -4.06 -7.25 -6.67
CA THR A 199 -2.86 -8.10 -6.74
C THR A 199 -1.62 -7.29 -7.11
N ASP A 200 -1.74 -6.43 -8.12
CA ASP A 200 -0.64 -5.58 -8.58
C ASP A 200 -0.26 -4.53 -7.52
N SER A 201 -1.25 -3.92 -6.86
CA SER A 201 -1.03 -2.93 -5.79
C SER A 201 -0.33 -3.55 -4.59
N VAL A 202 -0.81 -4.71 -4.12
CA VAL A 202 -0.21 -5.44 -3.00
C VAL A 202 1.21 -5.88 -3.32
N ARG A 203 1.46 -6.38 -4.54
CA ARG A 203 2.81 -6.73 -5.00
C ARG A 203 3.75 -5.53 -5.06
N ALA A 204 3.23 -4.37 -5.46
CA ALA A 204 3.99 -3.13 -5.53
C ALA A 204 4.14 -2.41 -4.17
N GLY A 205 3.54 -2.94 -3.10
CA GLY A 205 3.57 -2.34 -1.76
C GLY A 205 2.77 -1.04 -1.66
N LEU A 206 1.74 -0.86 -2.48
CA LEU A 206 0.90 0.33 -2.47
C LEU A 206 -0.16 0.23 -1.37
N VAL A 207 -0.34 1.32 -0.61
CA VAL A 207 -1.53 1.54 0.23
C VAL A 207 -2.46 2.48 -0.53
N VAL A 208 -3.65 1.99 -0.86
CA VAL A 208 -4.60 2.75 -1.66
C VAL A 208 -5.67 3.35 -0.75
N TYR A 209 -5.78 4.68 -0.79
CA TYR A 209 -6.92 5.44 -0.31
C TYR A 209 -7.75 5.87 -1.51
N SER A 210 -9.05 6.05 -1.31
CA SER A 210 -9.92 6.60 -2.36
C SER A 210 -10.80 7.71 -1.82
N ILE A 211 -11.08 8.69 -2.66
CA ILE A 211 -12.07 9.73 -2.44
C ILE A 211 -13.10 9.58 -3.56
N TYR A 212 -14.33 9.24 -3.18
CA TYR A 212 -15.42 9.07 -4.14
C TYR A 212 -15.73 10.41 -4.83
N TRP A 213 -15.71 10.39 -6.16
CA TRP A 213 -16.12 11.51 -6.99
C TRP A 213 -16.78 11.04 -8.27
N ARG A 214 -18.02 11.46 -8.50
CA ARG A 214 -18.80 11.05 -9.69
C ARG A 214 -18.18 11.52 -11.00
N ASP A 215 -18.32 10.65 -12.00
CA ASP A 215 -18.04 10.95 -13.40
C ASP A 215 -19.13 11.81 -14.06
N GLU A 216 -18.76 12.40 -15.19
CA GLU A 216 -19.63 13.19 -16.06
C GLU A 216 -20.49 12.27 -16.93
N GLY A 217 -21.83 12.32 -16.74
CA GLY A 217 -22.72 11.41 -17.46
C GLY A 217 -24.12 11.29 -16.87
N ARG A 218 -25.07 10.79 -17.68
CA ARG A 218 -26.44 10.45 -17.24
C ARG A 218 -26.53 9.06 -16.62
N PHE A 219 -25.58 8.17 -16.90
CA PHE A 219 -25.57 6.79 -16.41
C PHE A 219 -25.08 6.67 -14.96
N ASP A 220 -24.28 7.63 -14.49
CA ASP A 220 -23.74 7.70 -13.10
C ASP A 220 -24.77 8.28 -12.11
N ARG A 221 -26.00 8.45 -12.56
CA ARG A 221 -27.13 8.95 -11.76
C ARG A 221 -27.91 7.84 -11.06
N SER A 222 -27.63 6.56 -11.38
CA SER A 222 -28.32 5.46 -10.70
C SER A 222 -27.75 5.24 -9.30
N THR A 223 -28.61 5.16 -8.28
CA THR A 223 -28.23 4.78 -6.91
C THR A 223 -27.47 3.45 -6.88
N TYR A 224 -27.74 2.56 -7.84
CA TYR A 224 -27.13 1.25 -7.95
C TYR A 224 -25.65 1.31 -8.37
N ALA A 225 -25.30 2.05 -9.42
CA ALA A 225 -23.90 2.21 -9.84
C ALA A 225 -23.04 2.88 -8.76
N ASN A 226 -23.59 3.87 -8.06
CA ASN A 226 -22.90 4.53 -6.95
C ASN A 226 -22.62 3.58 -5.79
N ASN A 227 -23.55 2.66 -5.49
CA ASN A 227 -23.35 1.62 -4.49
C ASN A 227 -22.28 0.62 -4.95
N SER A 228 -22.31 0.19 -6.22
CA SER A 228 -21.30 -0.73 -6.78
C SER A 228 -19.90 -0.14 -6.70
N GLY A 229 -19.69 1.09 -7.20
CA GLY A 229 -18.37 1.73 -7.20
C GLY A 229 -17.82 1.96 -5.79
N GLN A 230 -18.65 2.43 -4.85
CA GLN A 230 -18.24 2.57 -3.44
C GLN A 230 -17.85 1.24 -2.81
N ASN A 231 -18.55 0.13 -3.14
CA ASN A 231 -18.21 -1.20 -2.62
C ASN A 231 -16.88 -1.72 -3.21
N LEU A 232 -16.64 -1.55 -4.51
CA LEU A 232 -15.38 -1.96 -5.14
C LEU A 232 -14.19 -1.13 -4.62
N LEU A 233 -14.38 0.18 -4.43
CA LEU A 233 -13.38 1.03 -3.76
C LEU A 233 -13.13 0.58 -2.32
N SER A 234 -14.18 0.19 -1.59
CA SER A 234 -14.03 -0.36 -0.24
C SER A 234 -13.22 -1.65 -0.25
N GLN A 235 -13.50 -2.56 -1.18
CA GLN A 235 -12.78 -3.82 -1.33
C GLN A 235 -11.29 -3.58 -1.63
N LEU A 236 -10.99 -2.71 -2.60
CA LEU A 236 -9.63 -2.35 -2.99
C LEU A 236 -8.83 -1.72 -1.83
N THR A 237 -9.42 -0.72 -1.17
CA THR A 237 -8.74 0.01 -0.09
C THR A 237 -8.53 -0.89 1.13
N GLN A 238 -9.49 -1.76 1.48
CA GLN A 238 -9.33 -2.76 2.54
C GLN A 238 -8.23 -3.78 2.21
N ALA A 239 -8.21 -4.30 0.98
CA ALA A 239 -7.19 -5.25 0.55
C ALA A 239 -5.76 -4.70 0.65
N THR A 240 -5.58 -3.40 0.43
CA THR A 240 -4.28 -2.72 0.42
C THR A 240 -3.95 -1.96 1.71
N GLY A 241 -4.85 -1.94 2.69
CA GLY A 241 -4.64 -1.36 4.02
C GLY A 241 -4.92 0.14 4.14
N GLY A 242 -5.52 0.74 3.11
CA GLY A 242 -6.06 2.09 3.18
C GLY A 242 -7.54 2.08 3.59
N ILE A 243 -8.22 3.19 3.32
CA ILE A 243 -9.67 3.31 3.52
C ILE A 243 -10.30 4.14 2.41
N PRO A 244 -11.61 3.97 2.17
CA PRO A 244 -12.32 4.83 1.25
C PRO A 244 -12.94 6.03 1.98
N TYR A 245 -13.05 7.16 1.29
CA TYR A 245 -13.62 8.42 1.75
C TYR A 245 -14.80 8.83 0.85
N TRP A 246 -15.95 9.14 1.45
CA TRP A 246 -17.12 9.65 0.72
C TRP A 246 -18.09 10.35 1.67
N GLN A 247 -19.04 11.12 1.12
CA GLN A 247 -20.11 11.77 1.87
C GLN A 247 -21.48 11.38 1.29
N GLY A 248 -22.12 10.40 1.92
CA GLY A 248 -23.36 9.81 1.39
C GLY A 248 -23.14 9.26 -0.01
N PHE A 249 -24.09 9.52 -0.91
CA PHE A 249 -24.02 9.07 -2.30
C PHE A 249 -23.53 10.16 -3.27
N GLY A 250 -23.31 11.40 -2.80
CA GLY A 250 -22.95 12.54 -3.65
C GLY A 250 -21.45 12.85 -3.62
N ASN A 251 -21.04 13.82 -4.45
CA ASN A 251 -19.70 14.36 -4.37
C ASN A 251 -19.55 15.14 -3.05
N PRO A 252 -18.45 14.96 -2.32
CA PRO A 252 -18.19 15.72 -1.11
C PRO A 252 -18.06 17.21 -1.43
N VAL A 253 -18.52 18.06 -0.51
CA VAL A 253 -18.44 19.52 -0.67
C VAL A 253 -17.03 20.05 -0.40
N THR A 254 -16.23 19.30 0.35
CA THR A 254 -14.83 19.58 0.73
C THR A 254 -14.10 18.24 0.93
N PHE A 255 -12.81 18.21 0.63
CA PHE A 255 -11.88 17.12 0.92
C PHE A 255 -11.15 17.28 2.25
N GLN A 256 -11.19 18.46 2.87
CA GLN A 256 -10.49 18.76 4.12
C GLN A 256 -10.61 17.66 5.21
N PRO A 257 -11.80 17.15 5.60
CA PRO A 257 -11.88 16.11 6.62
C PRO A 257 -11.21 14.78 6.22
N PHE A 258 -11.13 14.50 4.92
CA PHE A 258 -10.46 13.31 4.39
C PHE A 258 -8.94 13.48 4.43
N PHE A 259 -8.45 14.67 4.08
CA PHE A 259 -7.03 15.02 4.17
C PHE A 259 -6.53 15.09 5.62
N ASP A 260 -7.34 15.58 6.55
CA ASP A 260 -7.03 15.59 7.98
C ASP A 260 -6.88 14.14 8.52
N ASP A 261 -7.82 13.26 8.17
CA ASP A 261 -7.75 11.85 8.57
C ASP A 261 -6.59 11.12 7.87
N LEU A 262 -6.35 11.37 6.58
CA LEU A 262 -5.23 10.80 5.84
C LEU A 262 -3.90 11.20 6.49
N ASN A 263 -3.70 12.48 6.82
CA ASN A 263 -2.51 12.96 7.53
C ASN A 263 -2.35 12.27 8.89
N ARG A 264 -3.42 12.17 9.66
CA ARG A 264 -3.41 11.45 10.94
C ARG A 264 -2.98 10.00 10.73
N ARG A 265 -3.48 9.32 9.69
CA ARG A 265 -3.11 7.93 9.39
C ARG A 265 -1.64 7.79 9.01
N LEU A 266 -1.14 8.61 8.09
CA LEU A 266 0.25 8.58 7.65
C LEU A 266 1.26 8.82 8.80
N GLN A 267 0.88 9.58 9.83
CA GLN A 267 1.69 9.79 11.04
C GLN A 267 1.67 8.62 12.04
N ASN A 268 0.78 7.65 11.83
CA ASN A 268 0.49 6.54 12.73
C ASN A 268 0.60 5.17 12.02
N GLN A 269 1.46 5.09 11.00
CA GLN A 269 1.76 3.86 10.28
C GLN A 269 2.99 3.14 10.83
N TYR A 270 2.96 1.81 10.71
CA TYR A 270 4.01 0.89 11.12
C TYR A 270 4.24 -0.12 9.99
N GLU A 271 5.50 -0.51 9.76
CA GLU A 271 5.83 -1.67 8.94
C GLU A 271 5.80 -2.92 9.82
N LEU A 272 4.93 -3.86 9.45
CA LEU A 272 4.90 -5.21 9.99
C LEU A 272 5.69 -6.11 9.07
N GLY A 273 6.81 -6.67 9.56
CA GLY A 273 7.50 -7.78 8.93
C GLY A 273 6.99 -9.11 9.48
N PHE A 274 6.83 -10.12 8.63
CA PHE A 274 6.48 -11.46 9.08
C PHE A 274 7.04 -12.57 8.18
N ALA A 275 7.27 -13.74 8.79
CA ALA A 275 7.60 -14.99 8.11
C ALA A 275 6.37 -15.93 8.14
N ALA A 276 5.91 -16.35 6.97
CA ALA A 276 4.73 -17.20 6.79
C ALA A 276 5.09 -18.50 6.06
N LYS A 277 4.21 -19.51 6.15
CA LYS A 277 4.37 -20.73 5.35
C LYS A 277 4.21 -20.39 3.87
N SER A 278 5.15 -20.81 3.03
CA SER A 278 5.14 -20.58 1.57
C SER A 278 5.29 -21.90 0.81
N ASN A 279 4.82 -21.91 -0.43
CA ASN A 279 5.02 -22.99 -1.42
C ASN A 279 6.25 -22.77 -2.32
N GLY A 280 7.10 -21.79 -1.99
CA GLY A 280 8.29 -21.42 -2.76
C GLY A 280 8.02 -20.51 -3.96
N LYS A 281 6.77 -20.07 -4.18
CA LYS A 281 6.41 -19.10 -5.23
C LYS A 281 5.96 -17.78 -4.62
N PRO A 282 6.31 -16.62 -5.23
CA PRO A 282 5.75 -15.34 -4.82
C PRO A 282 4.25 -15.28 -5.13
N GLN A 283 3.44 -14.96 -4.12
CA GLN A 283 1.99 -14.93 -4.26
C GLN A 283 1.34 -13.93 -3.29
N THR A 284 0.12 -13.52 -3.62
CA THR A 284 -0.71 -12.68 -2.76
C THR A 284 -1.58 -13.58 -1.90
N GLU A 285 -1.55 -13.37 -0.59
CA GLU A 285 -2.21 -14.19 0.42
C GLU A 285 -3.13 -13.32 1.29
N THR A 286 -4.09 -13.95 1.97
CA THR A 286 -4.96 -13.26 2.92
C THR A 286 -4.22 -13.00 4.23
N LEU A 287 -4.23 -11.75 4.72
CA LEU A 287 -3.71 -11.37 6.02
C LEU A 287 -4.86 -11.20 7.04
N ARG A 288 -4.68 -11.75 8.23
CA ARG A 288 -5.45 -11.37 9.42
C ARG A 288 -4.50 -10.91 10.51
N LEU A 289 -4.72 -9.68 10.96
CA LEU A 289 -3.93 -9.05 12.01
C LEU A 289 -4.79 -8.81 13.25
N LYS A 290 -4.28 -9.22 14.40
CA LYS A 290 -4.83 -8.84 15.71
C LYS A 290 -3.73 -8.20 16.54
N ILE A 291 -3.98 -6.98 17.01
CA ILE A 291 -3.11 -6.27 17.96
C ILE A 291 -3.88 -6.13 19.27
N SER A 292 -3.27 -6.57 20.36
CA SER A 292 -3.85 -6.52 21.70
C SER A 292 -3.35 -5.27 22.43
N ALA A 293 -4.06 -4.15 22.31
CA ALA A 293 -3.77 -2.95 23.09
C ALA A 293 -5.06 -2.19 23.46
N PRO A 294 -5.07 -1.44 24.58
CA PRO A 294 -6.26 -0.73 25.02
C PRO A 294 -6.58 0.45 24.11
N SER A 295 -7.86 0.61 23.77
CA SER A 295 -8.40 1.82 23.11
C SER A 295 -7.74 2.20 21.76
N ILE A 296 -7.31 1.21 20.97
CA ILE A 296 -6.77 1.43 19.63
C ILE A 296 -7.78 1.04 18.53
N LYS A 297 -7.68 1.70 17.38
CA LYS A 297 -8.27 1.30 16.11
C LYS A 297 -7.14 0.88 15.17
N VAL A 298 -7.22 -0.34 14.65
CA VAL A 298 -6.22 -0.89 13.72
C VAL A 298 -6.81 -0.93 12.31
N THR A 299 -6.03 -0.50 11.33
CA THR A 299 -6.29 -0.73 9.90
C THR A 299 -5.05 -1.43 9.35
N ALA A 300 -5.25 -2.59 8.73
CA ALA A 300 -4.21 -3.39 8.12
C ALA A 300 -4.74 -3.92 6.77
N PRO A 301 -3.86 -4.20 5.79
CA PRO A 301 -4.29 -4.78 4.53
C PRO A 301 -4.90 -6.16 4.76
N GLU A 302 -5.98 -6.48 4.05
CA GLU A 302 -6.55 -7.84 4.04
C GLU A 302 -5.74 -8.78 3.14
N GLN A 303 -4.90 -8.25 2.25
CA GLN A 303 -4.04 -9.02 1.36
C GLN A 303 -2.58 -8.58 1.46
N VAL A 304 -1.66 -9.54 1.40
CA VAL A 304 -0.21 -9.30 1.49
C VAL A 304 0.55 -10.09 0.45
N PHE A 305 1.65 -9.54 -0.03
CA PHE A 305 2.56 -10.27 -0.90
C PHE A 305 3.56 -11.06 -0.06
N VAL A 306 3.61 -12.37 -0.29
CA VAL A 306 4.58 -13.27 0.35
C VAL A 306 5.51 -13.80 -0.73
N ALA A 307 6.80 -13.58 -0.55
CA ALA A 307 7.84 -14.07 -1.45
C ALA A 307 8.77 -15.04 -0.71
N PRO A 308 9.42 -15.98 -1.41
CA PRO A 308 10.48 -16.80 -0.81
C PRO A 308 11.51 -15.91 -0.13
N ALA A 309 12.00 -16.31 1.04
CA ALA A 309 13.10 -15.61 1.68
C ALA A 309 14.28 -15.60 0.70
N SER A 310 14.60 -14.42 0.15
CA SER A 310 15.74 -14.28 -0.74
C SER A 310 16.98 -14.66 0.08
N ALA A 311 17.72 -15.68 -0.34
CA ALA A 311 19.07 -15.89 0.17
C ALA A 311 19.84 -14.60 -0.10
N GLY A 312 20.25 -13.92 0.97
CA GLY A 312 20.58 -12.49 0.96
C GLY A 312 21.48 -12.05 -0.20
N GLN A 313 21.19 -10.85 -0.70
CA GLN A 313 22.16 -9.95 -1.33
C GLN A 313 21.91 -8.55 -0.80
#